data_AF-A0A529X6L1-F1
#
_entry.id   AF-A0A529X6L1-F1
#
_cell.length_a   1.000
_cell.length_b   1.000
_cell.length_c   1.000
_cell.angle_alpha   90.00
_cell.angle_beta   90.00
_cell.angle_gamma   90.00
#
_symmetry.space_group_name_H-M   'P 1'
#
loop_
_entity.id
_entity.type
_entity.pdbx_description
1 polymer ?
#
loop_
_entity_poly.entity_id
_entity_poly.type
_entity_poly.pdbx_seq_one_letter_code
_entity_poly.pdbx_strand_id
1 'polypeptide(L)' 'MRLLKTALVASALAVLSVTTIASAYAQDTKIGFIVKQPEEPWFQDEWKFADQAAKEKGFTLVKIGAEDGEKLMSAIDN' A
#
# COMPACT_ATOMS: atom_id res chain seq x y z
N MET A 1 34.07 22.96 24.57
CA MET A 1 32.59 22.74 24.62
C MET A 1 31.84 23.12 23.33
N ARG A 2 32.29 24.09 22.52
CA ARG A 2 31.58 24.49 21.29
C ARG A 2 31.69 23.44 20.16
N LEU A 3 32.88 22.85 19.99
CA LEU A 3 33.18 21.84 18.97
C LEU A 3 32.41 20.52 19.15
N LEU A 4 32.18 20.11 20.41
CA LEU A 4 31.43 18.89 20.75
C LEU A 4 29.92 19.06 20.48
N LYS A 5 29.39 20.27 20.65
CA LYS A 5 28.00 20.61 20.33
C LYS A 5 27.75 20.65 18.82
N THR A 6 28.69 21.19 18.05
CA THR A 6 28.62 21.16 16.57
C THR A 6 28.72 19.75 16.00
N ALA A 7 29.53 18.87 16.60
CA ALA A 7 29.61 17.47 16.17
C ALA A 7 28.28 16.71 16.42
N LEU A 8 27.61 16.99 17.54
CA LEU A 8 26.34 16.37 17.90
C LEU A 8 25.15 16.87 17.06
N VAL A 9 25.20 18.13 16.61
CA VAL A 9 24.20 18.69 15.67
C VAL A 9 24.44 18.17 14.25
N ALA A 10 25.69 18.03 13.83
CA ALA A 10 26.05 17.49 12.51
C ALA A 10 25.68 16.00 12.38
N SER A 11 25.86 15.21 13.45
CA SER A 11 25.43 13.81 13.47
C SER A 11 23.91 13.67 13.47
N ALA A 12 23.19 14.55 14.18
CA ALA A 12 21.72 14.57 14.15
C ALA A 12 21.16 14.91 12.76
N LEU A 13 21.80 15.83 12.02
CA LEU A 13 21.42 16.14 10.64
C LEU A 13 21.71 14.99 9.68
N ALA A 14 22.87 14.34 9.82
CA ALA A 14 23.26 13.22 8.95
C ALA A 14 22.31 12.02 9.08
N VAL A 15 21.82 11.72 10.30
CA VAL A 15 20.86 10.63 10.55
C VAL A 15 19.47 10.97 9.99
N LEU A 16 19.06 12.24 9.99
CA LEU A 16 17.79 12.67 9.38
C LEU A 16 17.80 12.59 7.84
N SER A 17 18.95 12.80 7.20
CA SER A 17 19.07 12.72 5.74
C SER A 17 19.05 11.29 5.18
N VAL A 18 19.36 10.28 5.99
CA VAL A 18 19.33 8.88 5.53
C VAL A 18 17.90 8.29 5.58
N THR A 19 17.05 8.77 6.48
CA THR A 19 15.67 8.27 6.62
C THR A 19 14.71 8.80 5.56
N THR A 20 15.02 9.92 4.88
CA THR A 20 14.13 10.54 3.88
C THR A 20 14.32 10.01 2.47
N ILE A 21 15.48 9.41 2.14
CA ILE A 21 15.78 8.91 0.78
C ILE A 21 15.09 7.55 0.52
N ALA A 22 14.81 6.77 1.56
CA ALA A 22 14.17 5.46 1.41
C ALA A 22 12.65 5.53 1.10
N SER A 23 12.00 6.68 1.29
CA SER A 23 10.55 6.83 1.13
C SER A 23 10.10 7.32 -0.25
N ALA A 24 11.03 7.66 -1.16
CA ALA A 24 10.71 8.43 -2.36
C ALA A 24 10.36 7.60 -3.61
N TYR A 25 10.37 6.26 -3.53
CA TYR A 25 10.21 5.39 -4.71
C TYR A 25 9.18 4.25 -4.58
N ALA A 26 8.34 4.26 -3.55
CA ALA A 26 7.17 3.39 -3.57
C ALA A 26 6.15 4.01 -4.53
N GLN A 27 6.10 3.55 -5.79
CA GLN A 27 4.92 3.80 -6.62
C GLN A 27 3.69 3.36 -5.82
N ASP A 28 2.63 4.19 -5.80
CA ASP A 28 1.36 3.86 -5.16
C ASP A 28 0.87 2.50 -5.70
N THR A 29 1.15 1.44 -4.93
CA THR A 29 0.91 0.07 -5.39
C THR A 29 -0.58 -0.16 -5.33
N LYS A 30 -1.20 -0.46 -6.47
CA LYS A 30 -2.63 -0.78 -6.55
C LYS A 30 -2.81 -2.26 -6.85
N ILE A 31 -3.66 -2.92 -6.10
CA ILE A 31 -3.98 -4.34 -6.28
C ILE A 31 -5.48 -4.49 -6.53
N GLY A 32 -5.84 -5.01 -7.70
CA GLY A 32 -7.21 -5.40 -8.01
C GLY A 32 -7.55 -6.76 -7.42
N PHE A 33 -8.64 -6.84 -6.64
CA PHE A 33 -9.16 -8.09 -6.08
C PHE A 33 -10.56 -8.34 -6.63
N ILE A 34 -10.62 -9.23 -7.61
CA ILE A 34 -11.83 -9.59 -8.35
C ILE A 34 -12.49 -10.81 -7.70
N VAL A 35 -13.78 -10.71 -7.37
CA VAL A 35 -14.59 -11.81 -6.83
C VAL A 35 -15.82 -12.05 -7.69
N LYS A 36 -16.33 -13.29 -7.72
CA LYS A 36 -17.42 -13.66 -8.62
C LYS A 36 -18.80 -13.22 -8.12
N GLN A 37 -19.06 -13.34 -6.83
CA GLN A 37 -20.36 -13.03 -6.23
C GLN A 37 -20.12 -12.18 -4.98
N PRO A 38 -19.87 -10.87 -5.13
CA PRO A 38 -19.51 -10.04 -3.99
C PRO A 38 -20.59 -10.03 -2.89
N GLU A 39 -21.81 -10.48 -3.17
CA GLU A 39 -22.92 -10.57 -2.21
C GLU A 39 -22.72 -11.70 -1.19
N GLU A 40 -21.93 -12.74 -1.52
CA GLU A 40 -21.75 -13.88 -0.62
C GLU A 40 -20.93 -13.46 0.61
N PRO A 41 -21.33 -13.91 1.81
CA PRO A 41 -20.67 -13.50 3.06
C PRO A 41 -19.17 -13.76 3.10
N TRP A 42 -18.71 -14.84 2.48
CA TRP A 42 -17.29 -15.21 2.50
C TRP A 42 -16.42 -14.30 1.62
N PHE A 43 -16.94 -13.82 0.48
CA PHE A 43 -16.23 -12.85 -0.37
C PHE A 43 -16.15 -11.46 0.30
N GLN A 44 -17.16 -11.08 1.08
CA GLN A 44 -17.10 -9.88 1.92
C GLN A 44 -16.00 -9.97 2.98
N ASP A 45 -15.84 -11.13 3.60
CA ASP A 45 -14.75 -11.38 4.54
C ASP A 45 -13.37 -11.34 3.86
N GLU A 46 -13.23 -11.93 2.67
CA GLU A 46 -11.98 -11.84 1.90
C GLU A 46 -11.57 -10.40 1.60
N TRP A 47 -12.51 -9.56 1.16
CA TRP A 47 -12.25 -8.15 0.94
C TRP A 47 -11.92 -7.39 2.23
N LYS A 48 -12.55 -7.75 3.35
CA LYS A 48 -12.23 -7.16 4.65
C LYS A 48 -10.79 -7.49 5.09
N PHE A 49 -10.35 -8.72 4.90
CA PHE A 49 -8.96 -9.08 5.21
C PHE A 49 -7.96 -8.46 4.23
N ALA A 50 -8.34 -8.33 2.96
CA ALA A 50 -7.53 -7.63 1.98
C ALA A 50 -7.39 -6.13 2.30
N ASP A 51 -8.45 -5.48 2.81
CA ASP A 51 -8.37 -4.08 3.30
C ASP A 51 -7.42 -3.95 4.49
N GLN A 52 -7.42 -4.94 5.39
CA GLN A 52 -6.50 -4.95 6.53
C GLN A 52 -5.06 -5.09 6.04
N ALA A 53 -4.80 -5.99 5.09
CA ALA A 53 -3.49 -6.14 4.47
C ALA A 53 -3.06 -4.88 3.71
N ALA A 54 -3.98 -4.21 3.01
CA ALA A 54 -3.74 -2.97 2.29
C ALA A 54 -3.25 -1.86 3.23
N LYS A 55 -3.91 -1.71 4.39
CA LYS A 55 -3.52 -0.76 5.44
C LYS A 55 -2.19 -1.11 6.08
N GLU A 56 -1.94 -2.39 6.34
CA GLU A 56 -0.70 -2.84 6.99
C GLU A 56 0.51 -2.73 6.06
N LYS A 57 0.34 -3.03 4.77
CA LYS A 57 1.43 -3.10 3.78
C LYS A 57 1.55 -1.84 2.92
N GLY A 58 0.64 -0.87 3.06
CA GLY A 58 0.70 0.42 2.38
C GLY A 58 0.39 0.36 0.88
N PHE A 59 -0.54 -0.49 0.47
CA PHE A 59 -1.05 -0.53 -0.92
C PHE A 59 -2.52 -0.12 -0.97
N THR A 60 -3.00 0.25 -2.16
CA THR A 60 -4.40 0.54 -2.44
C THR A 60 -5.09 -0.71 -2.95
N LEU A 61 -6.16 -1.14 -2.30
CA LEU A 61 -7.00 -2.23 -2.77
C LEU A 61 -8.12 -1.71 -3.67
N VAL A 62 -8.29 -2.31 -4.85
CA VAL A 62 -9.42 -2.08 -5.75
C VAL A 62 -10.30 -3.32 -5.74
N LYS A 63 -11.50 -3.22 -5.19
CA LYS A 63 -12.45 -4.33 -5.07
C LYS A 63 -13.35 -4.35 -6.29
N ILE A 64 -13.43 -5.47 -6.99
CA ILE A 64 -14.20 -5.58 -8.24
C ILE A 64 -15.07 -6.84 -8.21
N GLY A 65 -16.37 -6.69 -8.46
CA GLY A 65 -17.29 -7.82 -8.65
C GLY A 65 -17.39 -8.18 -10.13
N ALA A 66 -17.19 -9.44 -10.48
CA ALA A 66 -17.33 -9.95 -11.84
C ALA A 66 -18.16 -11.23 -11.87
N GLU A 67 -19.47 -11.08 -12.05
CA GLU A 67 -20.45 -12.17 -12.05
C GLU A 67 -20.26 -13.18 -13.20
N ASP A 68 -19.65 -12.73 -14.31
CA ASP A 68 -19.47 -13.49 -15.54
C ASP A 68 -18.09 -13.22 -16.18
N GLY A 69 -17.78 -13.96 -17.25
CA GLY A 69 -16.49 -13.89 -17.93
C GLY A 69 -16.26 -12.57 -18.67
N GLU A 70 -17.30 -11.91 -19.16
CA GLU A 70 -17.18 -10.64 -19.89
C GLU A 70 -16.86 -9.49 -18.93
N LYS A 71 -17.53 -9.46 -17.77
CA LYS A 71 -17.22 -8.55 -16.66
C LYS A 71 -15.82 -8.82 -16.10
N LEU A 72 -15.38 -10.07 -16.03
CA LEU A 72 -14.02 -10.41 -15.59
C LEU A 72 -12.96 -9.85 -16.54
N MET A 73 -13.13 -9.99 -17.85
CA MET A 73 -12.17 -9.43 -18.82
C MET A 73 -12.15 -7.90 -18.75
N SER A 74 -13.32 -7.27 -18.66
CA SER A 74 -13.44 -5.82 -18.49
C SER A 74 -12.77 -5.31 -17.19
N ALA A 75 -12.79 -6.12 -16.12
CA ALA A 75 -12.14 -5.81 -14.86
C ALA A 75 -10.60 -5.93 -14.91
N ILE A 76 -10.07 -6.77 -15.81
CA ILE A 76 -8.63 -6.96 -15.99
C ILE A 76 -8.03 -5.88 -16.92
N ASP A 77 -8.81 -5.44 -17.91
CA ASP A 77 -8.37 -4.46 -18.92
C ASP A 77 -8.32 -3.00 -18.41
N ASN A 78 -8.65 -2.74 -17.15
CA ASN A 78 -8.74 -1.42 -16.51
C ASN A 78 -7.47 -1.06 -15.72
#